data_AF-A0A820HYI3-F1
#
_entry.id   AF-A0A820HYI3-F1
#
_cell.length_a   1.000
_cell.length_b   1.000
_cell.length_c   1.000
_cell.angle_alpha   90.00
_cell.angle_beta   90.00
_cell.angle_gamma   90.00
#
_symmetry.space_group_name_H-M   'P 1'
#
loop_
_entity.id
_entity.type
_entity.pdbx_description
1 polymer ?
#
loop_
_entity_poly.entity_id
_entity_poly.type
_entity_poly.pdbx_seq_one_letter_code
_entity_poly.pdbx_strand_id
1 'polypeptide(L)'
;MREGFSRYNKIYEFNYQIFNQKVQMSFTSVSGHIMNCDFTAAHNSWAQVDPVVLFDAPVQKRVTDRATDIEKTLKREIVKCQTLIIWTDCDREGENIGYEIMNVCRPLKNGLKICRARFSEITYESA
;
A
#
# COMPACT_ATOMS: atom_id res chain seq x y z
N MET A 1 12.36 -16.32 4.60
CA MET A 1 12.45 -14.85 4.59
C MET A 1 13.24 -14.43 3.37
N ARG A 2 12.77 -13.43 2.62
CA ARG A 2 13.38 -12.91 1.39
C ARG A 2 13.48 -11.40 1.45
N GLU A 3 14.45 -10.86 0.71
CA GLU A 3 14.65 -9.42 0.59
C GLU A 3 13.64 -8.75 -0.37
N GLY A 4 13.09 -7.63 0.10
CA GLY A 4 12.41 -6.64 -0.74
C GLY A 4 13.43 -5.75 -1.46
N PHE A 5 12.94 -4.74 -2.19
CA PHE A 5 13.83 -3.66 -2.64
C PHE A 5 14.13 -2.68 -1.50
N SER A 6 13.18 -2.48 -0.58
CA SER A 6 13.43 -1.72 0.66
C SER A 6 14.24 -2.57 1.64
N ARG A 7 15.32 -1.99 2.17
CA ARG A 7 16.17 -2.63 3.19
C ARG A 7 15.39 -3.01 4.46
N TYR A 8 14.35 -2.25 4.79
CA TYR A 8 13.63 -2.33 6.06
C TYR A 8 12.34 -3.18 5.97
N ASN A 9 11.80 -3.38 4.77
CA ASN A 9 10.54 -4.11 4.56
C ASN A 9 10.83 -5.48 3.95
N LYS A 10 11.01 -6.47 4.83
CA LYS A 10 11.29 -7.86 4.44
C LYS A 10 10.03 -8.54 3.89
N ILE A 11 10.25 -9.68 3.25
CA ILE A 11 9.18 -10.57 2.78
C ILE A 11 9.27 -11.89 3.56
N TYR A 12 8.18 -12.25 4.23
CA TYR A 12 8.03 -13.49 4.97
C TYR A 12 7.14 -14.43 4.15
N GLU A 13 7.69 -15.58 3.78
CA GLU A 13 6.99 -16.58 2.98
C GLU A 13 6.71 -17.80 3.84
N PHE A 14 5.46 -18.24 3.86
CA PHE A 14 5.02 -19.41 4.63
C PHE A 14 3.78 -20.05 4.01
N ASN A 15 3.57 -21.33 4.28
CA ASN A 15 2.36 -22.03 3.88
C ASN A 15 1.26 -21.76 4.91
N TYR A 16 0.04 -21.48 4.44
CA TYR A 16 -1.11 -21.25 5.30
C TYR A 16 -2.39 -21.83 4.67
N GLN A 17 -3.45 -21.95 5.46
CA GLN A 17 -4.77 -22.37 4.97
C GLN A 17 -5.77 -21.24 5.17
N ILE A 18 -6.27 -20.68 4.08
CA ILE A 18 -7.28 -19.60 4.11
C ILE A 18 -8.42 -19.95 3.15
N PHE A 19 -9.67 -19.68 3.55
CA PHE A 19 -10.86 -20.04 2.78
C PHE A 19 -10.90 -21.51 2.35
N ASN A 20 -10.42 -22.40 3.24
CA ASN A 20 -10.27 -23.84 3.01
C ASN A 20 -9.35 -24.21 1.83
N GLN A 21 -8.45 -23.31 1.43
CA GLN A 21 -7.43 -23.53 0.41
C GLN A 21 -6.03 -23.44 1.03
N LYS A 22 -5.16 -24.38 0.67
CA LYS A 22 -3.72 -24.28 0.98
C LYS A 22 -3.11 -23.24 0.06
N VAL A 23 -2.49 -22.22 0.64
CA VAL A 23 -1.88 -21.10 -0.08
C VAL A 23 -0.45 -20.88 0.39
N GLN A 24 0.36 -20.32 -0.50
CA GLN A 24 1.65 -19.73 -0.13
C GLN A 24 1.42 -18.25 0.16
N MET A 25 1.62 -17.85 1.42
CA MET A 25 1.54 -16.45 1.84
C MET A 25 2.88 -15.77 1.54
N SER A 26 2.83 -14.59 0.93
CA SER A 26 3.95 -13.66 0.82
C SER A 26 3.57 -12.41 1.61
N PHE A 27 4.09 -12.32 2.84
CA PHE A 27 3.73 -11.29 3.80
C PHE A 27 4.83 -10.23 3.86
N THR A 28 4.48 -8.97 3.60
CA THR A 28 5.41 -7.84 3.62
C THR A 28 4.72 -6.61 4.21
N SER A 29 5.45 -5.52 4.37
CA SER A 29 4.97 -4.32 5.06
C SER A 29 5.24 -3.04 4.26
N VAL A 30 4.53 -1.99 4.65
CA VAL A 30 4.86 -0.60 4.30
C VAL A 30 5.38 0.10 5.56
N SER A 31 5.88 1.33 5.41
CA SER A 31 6.39 2.14 6.53
C SER A 31 5.53 3.41 6.70
N GLY A 32 4.25 3.21 7.03
CA GLY A 32 3.24 4.27 7.05
C GLY A 32 2.68 4.57 5.66
N HIS A 33 2.28 5.83 5.43
CA HIS A 33 1.83 6.31 4.12
C HIS A 33 2.88 6.11 3.04
N ILE A 34 2.46 5.55 1.92
CA ILE A 34 3.30 5.37 0.73
C ILE A 34 3.01 6.44 -0.32
N MET A 35 1.85 7.10 -0.25
CA MET A 35 1.49 8.22 -1.11
C MET A 35 1.44 9.54 -0.35
N ASN A 36 1.72 10.63 -1.05
CA ASN A 36 1.46 11.99 -0.59
C ASN A 36 0.49 12.67 -1.55
N CYS A 37 -0.39 13.52 -0.99
CA CYS A 37 -1.28 14.38 -1.75
C CYS A 37 -0.59 15.74 -1.91
N ASP A 38 -0.46 16.20 -3.15
CA ASP A 38 0.20 17.46 -3.43
C ASP A 38 -0.40 18.11 -4.66
N PHE A 39 -0.16 19.41 -4.83
CA PHE A 39 -0.57 20.11 -6.03
C PHE A 39 0.17 19.59 -7.26
N THR A 40 -0.42 19.85 -8.43
CA THR A 40 0.27 19.63 -9.72
C THR A 40 1.51 20.52 -9.81
N ALA A 41 2.46 20.17 -10.68
CA ALA A 41 3.69 20.96 -10.85
C ALA A 41 3.42 22.43 -11.20
N ALA A 42 2.32 22.71 -11.91
CA ALA A 42 1.87 24.07 -12.23
C ALA A 42 1.47 24.92 -11.01
N HIS A 43 1.15 24.27 -9.87
CA HIS A 43 0.61 24.92 -8.68
C HIS A 43 1.50 24.73 -7.43
N ASN A 44 2.72 24.18 -7.60
CA ASN A 44 3.60 23.81 -6.48
C ASN A 44 4.72 24.85 -6.21
N SER A 45 4.57 26.08 -6.73
CA SER A 45 5.53 27.16 -6.53
C SER A 45 4.85 28.38 -5.94
N TRP A 46 5.17 28.68 -4.67
CA TRP A 46 4.66 29.86 -3.96
C TRP A 46 4.95 31.18 -4.68
N ALA A 47 6.03 31.25 -5.47
CA ALA A 47 6.41 32.46 -6.20
C ALA A 47 5.61 32.65 -7.51
N GLN A 48 4.92 31.61 -7.98
CA GLN A 48 4.29 31.59 -9.31
C GLN A 48 2.77 31.49 -9.25
N VAL A 49 2.19 31.33 -8.06
CA VAL A 49 0.76 31.03 -7.88
C VAL A 49 0.20 31.97 -6.83
N ASP A 50 -0.90 32.65 -7.17
CA ASP A 50 -1.71 33.35 -6.18
C ASP A 50 -2.35 32.31 -5.24
N PRO A 51 -2.15 32.39 -3.92
CA PRO A 51 -2.71 31.44 -2.96
C PRO A 51 -4.22 31.21 -3.10
N VAL A 52 -4.98 32.18 -3.63
CA VAL A 52 -6.44 32.01 -3.82
C VAL A 52 -6.77 30.93 -4.85
N VAL A 53 -5.90 30.70 -5.84
CA VAL A 53 -6.10 29.66 -6.87
C VAL A 53 -5.98 28.26 -6.27
N LEU A 54 -5.27 28.10 -5.15
CA LEU A 54 -5.07 26.80 -4.51
C LEU A 54 -6.36 26.20 -3.94
N PHE A 55 -7.41 27.00 -3.73
CA PHE A 55 -8.73 26.51 -3.32
C PHE A 55 -9.40 25.66 -4.41
N ASP A 56 -9.13 25.95 -5.69
CA ASP A 56 -9.69 25.25 -6.84
C ASP A 56 -8.67 24.38 -7.59
N ALA A 57 -7.38 24.50 -7.25
CA ALA A 57 -6.31 23.81 -7.94
C ALA A 57 -6.41 22.27 -7.78
N PRO A 58 -6.18 21.50 -8.86
CA PRO A 58 -6.22 20.05 -8.78
C PRO A 58 -5.07 19.51 -7.93
N VAL A 59 -5.41 18.56 -7.05
CA VAL A 59 -4.44 17.79 -6.27
C VAL A 59 -4.23 16.41 -6.88
N GLN A 60 -3.02 15.89 -6.73
CA GLN A 60 -2.62 14.57 -7.19
C GLN A 60 -2.01 13.77 -6.05
N LYS A 61 -2.35 12.48 -5.97
CA LYS A 61 -1.66 11.54 -5.11
C LYS A 61 -0.50 10.91 -5.88
N ARG A 62 0.70 10.97 -5.31
CA ARG A 62 1.89 10.32 -5.87
C ARG A 62 2.61 9.51 -4.81
N VAL A 63 3.24 8.41 -5.21
CA VAL A 63 4.14 7.65 -4.33
C VAL A 63 5.28 8.55 -3.91
N THR A 64 5.63 8.53 -2.63
CA THR A 64 6.74 9.33 -2.10
C THR A 64 8.08 8.73 -2.51
N ASP A 65 9.11 9.56 -2.66
CA ASP A 65 10.45 9.07 -3.04
C ASP A 65 10.96 8.01 -2.05
N ARG A 66 10.65 8.18 -0.77
CA ARG A 66 11.01 7.24 0.32
C ARG A 66 10.32 5.89 0.20
N ALA A 67 9.13 5.85 -0.42
CA ALA A 67 8.35 4.63 -0.60
C ALA A 67 8.58 3.96 -1.96
N THR A 68 9.43 4.51 -2.84
CA THR A 68 9.69 3.97 -4.19
C THR A 68 10.08 2.49 -4.19
N ASP A 69 10.96 2.08 -3.27
CA ASP A 69 11.40 0.69 -3.22
C ASP A 69 10.35 -0.23 -2.58
N ILE A 70 9.51 0.30 -1.69
CA ILE A 70 8.34 -0.42 -1.18
C ILE A 70 7.35 -0.64 -2.33
N GLU A 71 7.05 0.40 -3.12
CA GLU A 71 6.18 0.32 -4.29
C GLU A 71 6.69 -0.72 -5.29
N LYS A 72 7.98 -0.69 -5.66
CA LYS A 72 8.59 -1.71 -6.53
C LYS A 72 8.41 -3.13 -5.97
N THR A 73 8.51 -3.28 -4.65
CA THR A 73 8.30 -4.58 -3.99
C THR A 73 6.86 -5.02 -4.14
N LEU A 74 5.88 -4.18 -3.79
CA LEU A 74 4.45 -4.46 -3.95
C LEU A 74 4.10 -4.84 -5.39
N LYS A 75 4.59 -4.05 -6.36
CA LYS A 75 4.39 -4.29 -7.80
C LYS A 75 4.99 -5.62 -8.25
N ARG A 76 6.17 -6.00 -7.74
CA ARG A 76 6.82 -7.29 -8.05
C ARG A 76 6.05 -8.48 -7.50
N GLU A 77 5.58 -8.38 -6.26
CA GLU A 77 4.90 -9.48 -5.58
C GLU A 77 3.49 -9.70 -6.13
N ILE A 78 2.73 -8.63 -6.38
CA ILE A 78 1.32 -8.72 -6.75
C ILE A 78 1.08 -9.45 -8.07
N VAL A 79 2.02 -9.36 -9.02
CA VAL A 79 1.94 -10.08 -10.30
C VAL A 79 1.79 -11.58 -10.07
N LYS A 80 2.47 -12.13 -9.06
CA LYS A 80 2.47 -13.56 -8.70
C LYS A 80 1.29 -13.96 -7.82
N CYS A 81 0.66 -13.03 -7.12
CA CYS A 81 -0.40 -13.30 -6.14
C CYS A 81 -1.82 -13.17 -6.73
N GLN A 82 -2.74 -14.08 -6.42
CA GLN A 82 -4.14 -14.01 -6.86
C GLN A 82 -5.01 -13.17 -5.90
N THR A 83 -4.60 -13.07 -4.64
CA THR A 83 -5.32 -12.37 -3.58
C THR A 83 -4.37 -11.42 -2.86
N LEU A 84 -4.84 -10.20 -2.58
CA LEU A 84 -4.20 -9.22 -1.71
C LEU A 84 -5.00 -9.14 -0.41
N ILE A 85 -4.35 -9.36 0.73
CA ILE A 85 -4.96 -9.22 2.06
C ILE A 85 -4.33 -8.02 2.76
N ILE A 86 -5.14 -7.01 3.09
CA ILE A 86 -4.69 -5.83 3.81
C ILE A 86 -4.70 -6.10 5.32
N TRP A 87 -3.54 -5.93 5.94
CA TRP A 87 -3.25 -6.18 7.35
C TRP A 87 -2.82 -4.90 8.11
N THR A 88 -3.16 -3.72 7.58
CA THR A 88 -2.92 -2.45 8.29
C THR A 88 -3.77 -2.36 9.56
N ASP A 89 -3.42 -1.45 10.46
CA ASP A 89 -4.17 -1.23 11.70
C ASP A 89 -5.64 -0.92 11.44
N CYS A 90 -6.54 -1.34 12.33
CA CYS A 90 -7.98 -1.23 12.14
C CYS A 90 -8.55 0.13 12.59
N ASP A 91 -7.92 1.21 12.14
CA ASP A 91 -8.37 2.59 12.34
C ASP A 91 -8.48 3.35 11.00
N ARG A 92 -8.88 4.62 11.05
CA ARG A 92 -9.06 5.44 9.83
C ARG A 92 -7.76 5.58 9.01
N GLU A 93 -6.62 5.66 9.69
CA GLU A 93 -5.32 5.83 9.03
C GLU A 93 -4.89 4.53 8.35
N GLY A 94 -5.02 3.40 9.04
CA GLY A 94 -4.73 2.09 8.49
C GLY A 94 -5.63 1.74 7.29
N GLU A 95 -6.90 2.15 7.28
CA GLU A 95 -7.75 2.02 6.09
C GLU A 95 -7.26 2.88 4.91
N ASN A 96 -6.79 4.12 5.17
CA ASN A 96 -6.26 4.99 4.13
C ASN A 96 -4.96 4.44 3.54
N ILE A 97 -4.04 3.96 4.39
CA ILE A 97 -2.81 3.26 3.95
C ILE A 97 -3.17 1.99 3.17
N GLY A 98 -4.16 1.23 3.64
CA GLY A 98 -4.69 0.07 2.92
C GLY A 98 -5.15 0.41 1.51
N TYR A 99 -5.85 1.53 1.36
CA TYR A 99 -6.30 2.04 0.06
C TYR A 99 -5.15 2.47 -0.84
N GLU A 100 -4.09 3.07 -0.30
CA GLU A 100 -2.87 3.39 -1.07
C GLU A 100 -2.21 2.13 -1.62
N ILE A 101 -2.07 1.07 -0.80
CA ILE A 101 -1.54 -0.22 -1.23
C ILE A 101 -2.42 -0.80 -2.35
N MET A 102 -3.75 -0.74 -2.21
CA MET A 102 -4.67 -1.18 -3.25
C MET A 102 -4.48 -0.41 -4.57
N ASN A 103 -4.29 0.91 -4.52
CA ASN A 103 -4.09 1.73 -5.72
C ASN A 103 -2.79 1.40 -6.45
N VAL A 104 -1.74 1.00 -5.74
CA VAL A 104 -0.49 0.52 -6.36
C VAL A 104 -0.69 -0.84 -7.03
N CYS A 105 -1.43 -1.74 -6.37
CA CYS A 105 -1.53 -3.15 -6.74
C CYS A 105 -2.59 -3.45 -7.81
N ARG A 106 -3.78 -2.85 -7.69
CA ARG A 106 -4.96 -3.16 -8.52
C ARG A 106 -4.74 -2.94 -10.03
N PRO A 107 -4.06 -1.87 -10.48
CA PRO A 107 -3.82 -1.66 -11.92
C PRO A 107 -2.95 -2.73 -12.58
N LEU A 108 -2.16 -3.47 -11.79
CA LEU A 108 -1.24 -4.49 -12.32
C LEU A 108 -1.88 -5.85 -12.55
N LYS A 109 -3.07 -6.10 -11.98
CA LYS A 109 -3.72 -7.41 -12.06
C LYS A 109 -5.23 -7.30 -12.10
N ASN A 110 -5.77 -7.48 -13.31
CA ASN A 110 -7.20 -7.61 -13.52
C ASN A 110 -7.73 -8.84 -12.76
N GLY A 111 -8.81 -8.68 -11.99
CA GLY A 111 -9.39 -9.75 -11.19
C GLY A 111 -8.67 -10.05 -9.87
N LEU A 112 -7.73 -9.19 -9.43
CA LEU A 112 -7.13 -9.30 -8.11
C LEU A 112 -8.22 -9.30 -7.02
N LYS A 113 -8.32 -10.39 -6.25
CA LYS A 113 -9.21 -10.46 -5.09
C LYS A 113 -8.60 -9.65 -3.95
N ILE A 114 -9.34 -8.68 -3.43
CA ILE A 114 -8.88 -7.85 -2.31
C ILE A 114 -9.67 -8.24 -1.07
N CYS A 115 -8.96 -8.56 0.01
CA CYS A 115 -9.50 -8.88 1.31
C CYS A 115 -8.94 -7.91 2.36
N ARG A 116 -9.71 -7.66 3.42
CA ARG A 116 -9.29 -6.85 4.57
C ARG A 116 -9.33 -7.72 5.81
N ALA A 117 -8.18 -7.95 6.44
CA ALA A 117 -8.12 -8.58 7.75
C ALA A 117 -8.60 -7.57 8.80
N ARG A 118 -9.39 -8.02 9.79
CA ARG A 118 -9.89 -7.17 10.87
C ARG A 118 -9.42 -7.78 12.19
N PHE A 119 -8.70 -7.01 12.99
CA PHE A 119 -8.11 -7.44 14.25
C PHE A 119 -8.05 -6.25 15.22
N SER A 120 -8.09 -6.51 16.52
CA SER A 120 -7.95 -5.50 17.59
C SER A 120 -6.68 -5.69 18.42
N GLU A 121 -5.95 -6.79 18.18
CA GLU A 121 -4.74 -7.18 18.89
C GLU A 121 -3.92 -8.14 18.03
N ILE A 122 -2.65 -8.30 18.36
CA ILE A 122 -1.73 -9.23 17.69
C ILE A 122 -1.46 -10.40 18.63
N THR A 123 -2.42 -11.31 18.70
CA THR A 123 -2.36 -12.56 19.47
C THR A 123 -2.61 -13.73 18.54
N TYR A 124 -2.22 -14.94 18.93
CA TYR A 124 -2.44 -16.14 18.10
C TYR A 124 -3.92 -16.39 17.79
N GLU A 125 -4.83 -15.97 18.68
CA GLU A 125 -6.27 -16.17 18.53
C GLU A 125 -6.91 -15.15 17.58
N SER A 126 -6.32 -13.94 17.49
CA SER A 126 -6.84 -12.81 16.71
C SER A 126 -6.19 -12.65 15.33
N ALA A 127 -5.09 -13.35 15.05
CA ALA A 127 -4.25 -13.21 13.84
C ALA A 127 -4.35 -14.41 12.86
#